data_AF-A0A2V7P9W3-F1
#
_entry.id   AF-A0A2V7P9W3-F1
#
_cell.length_a   1.000
_cell.length_b   1.000
_cell.length_c   1.000
_cell.angle_alpha   90.00
_cell.angle_beta   90.00
_cell.angle_gamma   90.00
#
_symmetry.space_group_name_H-M   'P 1'
#
loop_
_entity.id
_entity.type
_entity.pdbx_description
1 polymer ?
#
loop_
_entity_poly.entity_id
_entity_poly.type
_entity_poly.pdbx_seq_one_letter_code
_entity_poly.pdbx_strand_id
1 'polypeptide(L)'
;MLVAGVVACGTFGPGDLNRVIAIEVSAPDSLEELDTLTPQARVLDGHGDLVAATISWSLPDSADSVALTLLDPGTGRLVVHEAGATGRLLAEGAGLVSNPVSIRTLAAADTLVAAGTVVDIVTLAVDSVSDSLKVELADTIESASGGDSLTVPLPGRPVIYAITEPTTPGSVTLDSLHTVIMTDTVTTAASGIAFVKVRLLSPPIPDSVVVQAVARRAVGDTVPGSPVTFVVRFEP
;
A
#
# COMPACT_ATOMS: atom_id res chain seq x y z
N MET A 1 4.87 5.72 -0.31
CA MET A 1 4.17 6.58 -1.28
C MET A 1 5.11 6.80 -2.45
N LEU A 2 4.91 6.06 -3.54
CA LEU A 2 5.65 6.26 -4.78
C LEU A 2 4.91 7.33 -5.57
N VAL A 3 5.56 8.45 -5.91
CA VAL A 3 4.98 9.49 -6.76
C VAL A 3 5.25 9.08 -8.20
N ALA A 4 4.21 8.78 -8.97
CA ALA A 4 4.33 8.62 -10.41
C ALA A 4 4.27 10.02 -11.04
N GLY A 5 5.43 10.55 -11.44
CA GLY A 5 5.52 11.75 -12.28
C GLY A 5 5.64 11.33 -13.74
N VAL A 6 4.72 11.76 -14.59
CA VAL A 6 4.80 11.50 -16.03
C VAL A 6 4.91 12.81 -16.80
N VAL A 7 5.95 12.93 -17.63
CA VAL A 7 6.23 14.10 -18.46
C VAL A 7 5.87 13.76 -19.90
N ALA A 8 4.93 14.49 -20.49
CA ALA A 8 4.75 14.53 -21.94
C ALA A 8 5.62 15.68 -22.50
N CYS A 9 6.49 15.39 -23.47
CA CYS A 9 7.42 16.36 -24.05
C CYS A 9 7.16 16.51 -25.56
N GLY A 10 6.92 17.74 -26.02
CA GLY A 10 6.84 18.05 -27.45
C GLY A 10 8.22 18.32 -28.06
N THR A 11 8.48 17.86 -29.29
CA THR A 11 9.76 18.05 -29.99
C THR A 11 9.84 19.46 -30.59
N PHE A 12 10.78 20.33 -30.15
CA PHE A 12 10.96 21.66 -30.75
C PHE A 12 12.43 22.14 -30.84
N GLY A 13 12.69 23.01 -31.82
CA GLY A 13 13.99 23.58 -32.17
C GLY A 13 14.45 24.75 -31.27
N PRO A 14 15.68 25.24 -31.45
CA PRO A 14 16.33 26.14 -30.49
C PRO A 14 15.67 27.53 -30.51
N GLY A 15 15.10 27.97 -29.37
CA GLY A 15 14.97 29.42 -29.13
C GLY A 15 13.80 29.94 -28.28
N ASP A 16 12.71 29.19 -28.06
CA ASP A 16 11.57 29.70 -27.28
C ASP A 16 11.26 28.84 -26.06
N LEU A 17 12.01 29.08 -24.99
CA LEU A 17 11.87 28.40 -23.71
C LEU A 17 10.69 28.95 -22.87
N ASN A 18 10.07 30.07 -23.26
CA ASN A 18 8.89 30.59 -22.55
C ASN A 18 7.59 29.87 -22.96
N ARG A 19 7.67 28.99 -23.95
CA ARG A 19 6.53 28.23 -24.42
C ARG A 19 6.21 27.09 -23.46
N VAL A 20 4.93 26.84 -23.23
CA VAL A 20 4.42 25.65 -22.54
C VAL A 20 4.83 24.37 -23.31
N ILE A 21 5.53 23.45 -22.64
CA ILE A 21 6.04 22.21 -23.26
C ILE A 21 5.56 20.93 -22.61
N ALA A 22 5.09 20.98 -21.36
CA ALA A 22 4.75 19.78 -20.61
C ALA A 22 3.58 19.98 -19.65
N ILE A 23 2.90 18.87 -19.36
CA ILE A 23 2.03 18.69 -18.20
C ILE A 23 2.67 17.60 -17.34
N GLU A 24 2.94 17.93 -16.09
CA GLU A 24 3.32 16.97 -15.06
C GLU A 24 2.08 16.59 -14.26
N VAL A 25 1.84 15.30 -14.08
CA VAL A 25 0.74 14.77 -13.25
C VAL A 25 1.32 13.99 -12.08
N SER A 26 0.73 14.17 -10.89
CA SER A 26 1.06 13.45 -9.67
C SER A 26 -0.21 12.84 -9.08
N ALA A 27 -0.21 11.52 -8.96
CA ALA A 27 -1.25 10.72 -8.32
C ALA A 27 -0.60 9.47 -7.67
N PRO A 28 -1.25 8.84 -6.68
CA PRO A 28 -0.86 7.52 -6.20
C PRO A 28 -0.97 6.48 -7.32
N ASP A 29 -0.17 5.42 -7.21
CA ASP A 29 -0.16 4.30 -8.14
C ASP A 29 -1.29 3.27 -7.89
N SER A 30 -1.96 3.39 -6.74
CA SER A 30 -3.09 2.56 -6.35
C SER A 30 -4.04 3.27 -5.39
N LEU A 31 -5.31 2.85 -5.41
CA LEU A 31 -6.38 3.29 -4.52
C LEU A 31 -7.25 2.09 -4.16
N GLU A 32 -7.91 2.13 -3.00
CA GLU A 32 -8.88 1.10 -2.63
C GLU A 32 -10.29 1.48 -3.05
N GLU A 33 -11.17 0.49 -3.15
CA GLU A 33 -12.59 0.70 -3.41
C GLU A 33 -13.17 1.75 -2.47
N LEU A 34 -14.01 2.62 -3.03
CA LEU A 34 -14.64 3.77 -2.35
C LEU A 34 -13.69 4.90 -1.93
N ASP A 35 -12.37 4.74 -2.07
CA ASP A 35 -11.44 5.84 -1.81
C ASP A 35 -11.64 6.95 -2.84
N THR A 36 -11.58 8.18 -2.36
CA THR A 36 -11.58 9.37 -3.23
C THR A 36 -10.19 9.98 -3.30
N LEU A 37 -9.83 10.48 -4.48
CA LEU A 37 -8.57 11.16 -4.74
C LEU A 37 -8.83 12.47 -5.46
N THR A 38 -8.07 13.50 -5.12
CA THR A 38 -7.88 14.67 -5.97
C THR A 38 -6.42 14.71 -6.42
N PRO A 39 -6.13 14.35 -7.69
CA PRO A 39 -4.78 14.33 -8.24
C PRO A 39 -4.28 15.76 -8.46
N GLN A 40 -2.97 15.90 -8.66
CA GLN A 40 -2.35 17.19 -8.96
C GLN A 40 -1.78 17.17 -10.37
N ALA A 41 -1.90 18.30 -11.06
CA ALA A 41 -1.21 18.52 -12.32
C ALA A 41 -0.67 19.95 -12.40
N ARG A 42 0.45 20.10 -13.12
CA ARG A 42 1.15 21.38 -13.31
C ARG A 42 1.56 21.50 -14.76
N VAL A 43 1.41 22.70 -15.32
CA VAL A 43 1.86 23.02 -16.67
C VAL A 43 3.21 23.71 -16.59
N LEU A 44 4.15 23.28 -17.41
CA LEU A 44 5.54 23.74 -17.38
C LEU A 44 5.96 24.35 -18.72
N ASP A 45 6.75 25.43 -18.66
CA ASP A 45 7.42 26.00 -19.83
C ASP A 45 8.76 25.29 -20.14
N GLY A 46 9.47 25.75 -21.17
CA GLY A 46 10.76 25.21 -21.58
C GLY A 46 11.90 25.41 -20.57
N HIS A 47 11.74 26.29 -19.58
CA HIS A 47 12.63 26.42 -18.44
C HIS A 47 12.28 25.46 -17.29
N GLY A 48 11.11 24.83 -17.35
CA GLY A 48 10.54 24.06 -16.25
C GLY A 48 9.78 24.91 -15.24
N ASP A 49 9.50 26.19 -15.57
CA ASP A 49 8.76 27.09 -14.70
C ASP A 49 7.25 26.82 -14.80
N LEU A 50 6.54 27.00 -13.69
CA LEU A 50 5.11 26.76 -13.61
C LEU A 50 4.34 27.85 -14.37
N VAL A 51 3.50 27.41 -15.31
CA VAL A 51 2.62 28.28 -16.10
C VAL A 51 1.19 28.13 -15.59
N ALA A 52 0.53 29.25 -15.32
CA ALA A 52 -0.87 29.26 -14.93
C ALA A 52 -1.75 28.79 -16.11
N ALA A 53 -2.49 27.70 -15.91
CA ALA A 53 -3.42 27.16 -16.88
C ALA A 53 -4.60 26.48 -16.17
N THR A 54 -5.77 26.50 -16.81
CA THR A 54 -6.87 25.64 -16.40
C THR A 54 -6.57 24.22 -16.85
N ILE A 55 -6.74 23.27 -15.94
CA ILE A 55 -6.56 21.85 -16.21
C ILE A 55 -7.91 21.18 -16.14
N SER A 56 -8.25 20.40 -17.15
CA SER A 56 -9.40 19.50 -17.17
C SER A 56 -8.93 18.05 -17.16
N TRP A 57 -9.73 17.19 -16.55
CA TRP A 57 -9.42 15.79 -16.36
C TRP A 57 -10.38 14.90 -17.12
N SER A 58 -9.88 13.79 -17.64
CA SER A 58 -10.67 12.80 -18.36
C SER A 58 -10.17 11.39 -18.05
N LEU A 59 -11.07 10.43 -18.25
CA LEU A 59 -10.77 9.00 -18.19
C LEU A 59 -10.79 8.49 -19.64
N PRO A 60 -9.67 8.03 -20.20
CA PRO A 60 -9.63 7.52 -21.57
C PRO A 60 -10.25 6.12 -21.71
N ASP A 61 -10.51 5.43 -20.60
CA ASP A 61 -11.09 4.09 -20.59
C ASP A 61 -12.60 4.15 -20.92
N SER A 62 -13.11 3.15 -21.65
CA SER A 62 -14.53 3.09 -22.01
C SER A 62 -15.42 2.85 -20.79
N ALA A 63 -16.59 3.50 -20.75
CA ALA A 63 -17.58 3.47 -19.65
C ALA A 63 -17.89 2.06 -19.10
N ASP A 64 -17.83 1.02 -19.93
CA ASP A 64 -18.15 -0.36 -19.56
C ASP A 64 -16.99 -1.11 -18.86
N SER A 65 -15.83 -0.47 -18.67
CA SER A 65 -14.60 -1.05 -18.10
C SER A 65 -13.95 -0.17 -17.03
N VAL A 66 -14.69 0.79 -16.49
CA VAL A 66 -14.09 1.89 -15.73
C VAL A 66 -14.00 1.55 -14.24
N ALA A 67 -12.77 1.28 -13.80
CA ALA A 67 -12.44 1.09 -12.39
C ALA A 67 -12.57 2.39 -11.54
N LEU A 68 -12.56 3.56 -12.19
CA LEU A 68 -12.53 4.89 -11.57
C LEU A 68 -13.70 5.77 -12.03
N THR A 69 -14.49 6.34 -11.14
CA THR A 69 -15.49 7.35 -11.55
C THR A 69 -14.93 8.75 -11.34
N LEU A 70 -14.93 9.56 -12.40
CA LEU A 70 -14.57 10.98 -12.30
C LEU A 70 -15.77 11.76 -11.72
N LEU A 71 -15.61 12.29 -10.52
CA LEU A 71 -16.63 13.05 -9.79
C LEU A 71 -16.66 14.52 -10.22
N ASP A 72 -15.50 15.09 -10.53
CA ASP A 72 -15.37 16.48 -10.96
C ASP A 72 -14.23 16.63 -11.98
N PRO A 73 -14.56 16.87 -13.27
CA PRO A 73 -13.56 17.06 -14.32
C PRO A 73 -12.71 18.33 -14.18
N GLY A 74 -13.13 19.33 -13.41
CA GLY A 74 -12.37 20.57 -13.21
C GLY A 74 -11.27 20.43 -12.16
N THR A 75 -11.49 19.59 -11.15
CA THR A 75 -10.49 19.31 -10.10
C THR A 75 -9.77 17.98 -10.29
N GLY A 76 -10.31 17.10 -11.12
CA GLY A 76 -9.82 15.73 -11.29
C GLY A 76 -10.26 14.81 -10.17
N ARG A 77 -11.17 15.27 -9.29
CA ARG A 77 -11.65 14.45 -8.17
C ARG A 77 -12.30 13.20 -8.71
N LEU A 78 -11.85 12.05 -8.23
CA LEU A 78 -12.31 10.73 -8.65
C LEU A 78 -12.57 9.83 -7.45
N VAL A 79 -13.27 8.73 -7.68
CA VAL A 79 -13.50 7.64 -6.73
C VAL A 79 -13.21 6.31 -7.39
N VAL A 80 -12.74 5.32 -6.63
CA VAL A 80 -12.68 3.93 -7.12
C VAL A 80 -14.07 3.32 -7.08
N HIS A 81 -14.55 2.88 -8.24
CA HIS A 81 -15.85 2.23 -8.38
C HIS A 81 -15.75 0.71 -8.31
N GLU A 82 -14.69 0.13 -8.89
CA GLU A 82 -14.52 -1.31 -8.99
C GLU A 82 -13.06 -1.71 -8.71
N ALA A 83 -12.87 -2.69 -7.85
CA ALA A 83 -11.57 -3.27 -7.51
C ALA A 83 -11.10 -4.33 -8.52
N GLY A 84 -9.78 -4.57 -8.60
CA GLY A 84 -9.20 -5.63 -9.43
C GLY A 84 -8.90 -5.24 -10.87
N ALA A 85 -9.05 -3.95 -11.20
CA ALA A 85 -8.77 -3.39 -12.51
C ALA A 85 -7.71 -2.27 -12.42
N THR A 86 -7.38 -1.65 -13.55
CA THR A 86 -6.51 -0.47 -13.60
C THR A 86 -7.22 0.61 -14.37
N GLY A 87 -7.52 1.73 -13.71
CA GLY A 87 -8.06 2.90 -14.38
C GLY A 87 -6.95 3.85 -14.81
N ARG A 88 -7.21 4.62 -15.85
CA ARG A 88 -6.29 5.61 -16.39
C ARG A 88 -6.86 7.01 -16.25
N LEU A 89 -5.98 7.96 -15.99
CA LEU A 89 -6.33 9.36 -15.80
C LEU A 89 -5.49 10.23 -16.73
N LEU A 90 -6.14 11.17 -17.40
CA LEU A 90 -5.51 12.16 -18.26
C LEU A 90 -5.75 13.56 -17.72
N ALA A 91 -4.72 14.40 -17.78
CA ALA A 91 -4.81 15.84 -17.58
C ALA A 91 -4.63 16.56 -18.91
N GLU A 92 -5.47 17.53 -19.17
CA GLU A 92 -5.44 18.36 -20.37
C GLU A 92 -5.37 19.83 -19.98
N GLY A 93 -4.50 20.60 -20.61
CA GLY A 93 -4.30 22.01 -20.27
C GLY A 93 -3.36 22.70 -21.23
N ALA A 94 -3.63 23.98 -21.52
CA ALA A 94 -2.81 24.80 -22.42
C ALA A 94 -2.53 24.17 -23.81
N GLY A 95 -3.47 23.37 -24.32
CA GLY A 95 -3.35 22.67 -25.61
C GLY A 95 -2.45 21.43 -25.58
N LEU A 96 -2.03 20.99 -24.39
CA LEU A 96 -1.31 19.74 -24.17
C LEU A 96 -2.22 18.69 -23.51
N VAL A 97 -1.88 17.43 -23.72
CA VAL A 97 -2.48 16.26 -23.06
C VAL A 97 -1.34 15.52 -22.37
N SER A 98 -1.52 15.17 -21.09
CA SER A 98 -0.54 14.39 -20.35
C SER A 98 -0.45 12.97 -20.91
N ASN A 99 0.60 12.25 -20.52
CA ASN A 99 0.54 10.80 -20.63
C ASN A 99 -0.50 10.24 -19.64
N PRO A 100 -1.18 9.13 -19.96
CA PRO A 100 -2.11 8.51 -19.03
C PRO A 100 -1.41 8.05 -17.74
N VAL A 101 -1.92 8.48 -16.59
CA VAL A 101 -1.51 7.97 -15.28
C VAL A 101 -2.35 6.75 -14.94
N SER A 102 -1.70 5.61 -14.71
CA SER A 102 -2.37 4.36 -14.36
C SER A 102 -2.52 4.22 -12.85
N ILE A 103 -3.73 3.93 -12.39
CA ILE A 103 -4.05 3.72 -10.97
C ILE A 103 -4.64 2.32 -10.83
N ARG A 104 -3.97 1.45 -10.07
CA ARG A 104 -4.48 0.11 -9.74
C ARG A 104 -5.60 0.23 -8.72
N THR A 105 -6.74 -0.42 -8.96
CA THR A 105 -7.84 -0.43 -8.01
C THR A 105 -7.81 -1.70 -7.17
N LEU A 106 -7.85 -1.55 -5.86
CA LEU A 106 -7.70 -2.62 -4.89
C LEU A 106 -9.00 -2.78 -4.09
N ALA A 107 -9.34 -4.01 -3.69
CA ALA A 107 -10.46 -4.21 -2.77
C ALA A 107 -10.13 -3.58 -1.41
N ALA A 108 -11.14 -3.04 -0.73
CA ALA A 108 -10.98 -2.30 0.51
C ALA A 108 -10.39 -3.20 1.62
N ALA A 109 -9.23 -2.83 2.16
CA ALA A 109 -8.74 -3.50 3.37
C ALA A 109 -9.46 -2.91 4.58
N ASP A 110 -10.27 -3.71 5.26
CA ASP A 110 -11.04 -3.25 6.42
C ASP A 110 -10.81 -4.05 7.70
N THR A 111 -10.17 -5.22 7.59
CA THR A 111 -10.00 -6.12 8.72
C THR A 111 -8.62 -6.77 8.70
N LEU A 112 -7.90 -6.65 9.81
CA LEU A 112 -6.70 -7.42 10.12
C LEU A 112 -6.94 -8.25 11.39
N VAL A 113 -6.75 -9.56 11.30
CA VAL A 113 -6.95 -10.49 12.42
C VAL A 113 -5.80 -11.47 12.55
N ALA A 114 -5.59 -12.01 13.76
CA ALA A 114 -4.66 -13.10 13.97
C ALA A 114 -5.17 -14.38 13.29
N ALA A 115 -4.33 -15.02 12.49
CA ALA A 115 -4.64 -16.28 11.79
C ALA A 115 -3.97 -17.46 12.49
N GLY A 116 -4.28 -17.63 13.78
CA GLY A 116 -3.69 -18.65 14.66
C GLY A 116 -3.46 -18.14 16.08
N THR A 117 -2.59 -18.82 16.82
CA THR A 117 -2.26 -18.47 18.20
C THR A 117 -1.41 -17.20 18.24
N VAL A 118 -1.73 -16.29 19.16
CA VAL A 118 -0.97 -15.05 19.39
C VAL A 118 0.13 -15.18 20.45
N VAL A 119 0.24 -16.35 21.08
CA VAL A 119 1.29 -16.69 22.03
C VAL A 119 1.99 -17.94 21.54
N ASP A 120 3.31 -17.88 21.44
CA ASP A 120 4.15 -19.03 21.14
C ASP A 120 5.13 -19.29 22.29
N ILE A 121 5.45 -20.57 22.51
CA ILE A 121 6.41 -21.00 23.54
C ILE A 121 7.50 -21.79 22.83
N VAL A 122 8.71 -21.26 22.89
CA VAL A 122 9.89 -21.83 22.25
C VAL A 122 10.80 -22.43 23.29
N THR A 123 10.99 -23.75 23.22
CA THR A 123 12.00 -24.44 24.03
C THR A 123 13.40 -24.06 23.54
N LEU A 124 14.29 -23.70 24.46
CA LEU A 124 15.62 -23.17 24.16
C LEU A 124 16.57 -24.22 23.58
N ALA A 125 17.17 -23.87 22.45
CA ALA A 125 18.20 -24.63 21.74
C ALA A 125 19.20 -23.67 21.07
N VAL A 126 20.27 -24.21 20.49
CA VAL A 126 21.36 -23.45 19.82
C VAL A 126 20.85 -22.56 18.67
N ASP A 127 19.66 -22.84 18.14
CA ASP A 127 19.04 -22.09 17.05
C ASP A 127 17.50 -22.10 17.18
N SER A 128 16.99 -21.46 18.24
CA SER A 128 15.56 -21.43 18.54
C SER A 128 14.79 -20.49 17.61
N VAL A 129 13.69 -21.01 17.04
CA VAL A 129 12.80 -20.28 16.13
C VAL A 129 11.36 -20.49 16.59
N SER A 130 10.58 -19.42 16.56
CA SER A 130 9.14 -19.48 16.84
C SER A 130 8.36 -20.24 15.77
N ASP A 131 7.11 -20.59 16.09
CA ASP A 131 6.13 -20.85 15.04
C ASP A 131 5.82 -19.56 14.25
N SER A 132 5.14 -19.71 13.12
CA SER A 132 4.73 -18.60 12.26
C SER A 132 3.70 -17.71 12.97
N LEU A 133 4.03 -16.43 13.11
CA LEU A 133 3.16 -15.37 13.62
C LEU A 133 2.29 -14.84 12.48
N LYS A 134 1.09 -15.42 12.33
CA LYS A 134 0.24 -15.23 11.15
C LYS A 134 -0.85 -14.19 11.39
N VAL A 135 -1.03 -13.28 10.44
CA VAL A 135 -2.24 -12.46 10.34
C VAL A 135 -2.92 -12.70 9.01
N GLU A 136 -4.24 -12.55 8.99
CA GLU A 136 -5.04 -12.50 7.78
C GLU A 136 -5.54 -11.07 7.59
N LEU A 137 -5.29 -10.54 6.39
CA LEU A 137 -5.86 -9.27 5.93
C LEU A 137 -7.00 -9.58 4.97
N ALA A 138 -8.16 -9.01 5.24
CA ALA A 138 -9.38 -9.26 4.49
C ALA A 138 -10.20 -7.99 4.26
N ASP A 139 -11.16 -8.13 3.34
CA ASP A 139 -12.28 -7.24 3.09
C ASP A 139 -13.56 -7.88 3.63
N THR A 140 -14.35 -7.16 4.41
CA THR A 140 -15.59 -7.66 5.00
C THR A 140 -16.76 -7.26 4.11
N ILE A 141 -17.29 -8.23 3.37
CA ILE A 141 -18.43 -8.02 2.49
C ILE A 141 -19.73 -8.51 3.14
N GLU A 142 -20.84 -7.85 2.82
CA GLU A 142 -22.16 -8.35 3.17
C GLU A 142 -22.44 -9.64 2.40
N SER A 143 -22.97 -10.65 3.11
CA SER A 143 -23.41 -11.87 2.46
C SER A 143 -24.61 -11.57 1.57
N ALA A 144 -24.51 -11.92 0.28
CA ALA A 144 -25.57 -11.73 -0.70
C ALA A 144 -26.89 -12.44 -0.34
N SER A 145 -26.84 -13.41 0.59
CA SER A 145 -28.01 -14.15 1.09
C SER A 145 -28.55 -13.63 2.44
N GLY A 146 -28.05 -12.49 2.95
CA GLY A 146 -28.50 -11.91 4.22
C GLY A 146 -28.03 -12.68 5.46
N GLY A 147 -26.98 -13.50 5.33
CA GLY A 147 -26.31 -14.16 6.45
C GLY A 147 -25.21 -13.30 7.08
N ASP A 148 -24.40 -13.92 7.94
CA ASP A 148 -23.23 -13.27 8.55
C ASP A 148 -22.27 -12.70 7.50
N SER A 149 -21.61 -11.59 7.82
CA SER A 149 -20.59 -10.98 6.96
C SER A 149 -19.52 -12.01 6.57
N LEU A 150 -19.14 -11.99 5.29
CA LEU A 150 -18.09 -12.84 4.75
C LEU A 150 -16.80 -12.04 4.67
N THR A 151 -15.67 -12.67 4.98
CA THR A 151 -14.36 -12.10 4.72
C THR A 151 -13.82 -12.62 3.40
N VAL A 152 -13.34 -11.70 2.56
CA VAL A 152 -12.60 -12.02 1.34
C VAL A 152 -11.12 -11.76 1.59
N PRO A 153 -10.26 -12.78 1.51
CA PRO A 153 -8.84 -12.59 1.75
C PRO A 153 -8.18 -11.70 0.70
N LEU A 154 -7.28 -10.81 1.12
CA LEU A 154 -6.65 -9.82 0.25
C LEU A 154 -5.18 -10.18 -0.05
N PRO A 155 -4.85 -10.72 -1.23
CA PRO A 155 -3.48 -11.04 -1.61
C PRO A 155 -2.68 -9.81 -2.06
N GLY A 156 -1.36 -9.91 -2.03
CA GLY A 156 -0.48 -8.88 -2.58
C GLY A 156 -0.41 -7.60 -1.74
N ARG A 157 -0.89 -7.62 -0.50
CA ARG A 157 -0.96 -6.46 0.40
C ARG A 157 0.20 -6.47 1.40
N PRO A 158 0.84 -5.32 1.66
CA PRO A 158 1.92 -5.25 2.63
C PRO A 158 1.38 -5.28 4.07
N VAL A 159 2.01 -6.08 4.92
CA VAL A 159 1.84 -6.10 6.38
C VAL A 159 3.20 -5.85 7.00
N ILE A 160 3.26 -4.85 7.88
CA ILE A 160 4.49 -4.49 8.59
C ILE A 160 4.50 -5.21 9.93
N TYR A 161 5.51 -6.04 10.14
CA TYR A 161 5.82 -6.68 11.41
C TYR A 161 6.96 -5.93 12.09
N ALA A 162 6.84 -5.65 13.38
CA ALA A 162 7.89 -5.02 14.16
C ALA A 162 8.05 -5.72 15.52
N ILE A 163 9.29 -6.01 15.88
CA ILE A 163 9.65 -6.35 17.26
C ILE A 163 9.56 -5.06 18.07
N THR A 164 8.60 -4.99 18.97
CA THR A 164 8.42 -3.84 19.87
C THR A 164 9.06 -4.06 21.23
N GLU A 165 9.20 -5.33 21.64
CA GLU A 165 10.01 -5.71 22.80
C GLU A 165 10.85 -6.96 22.48
N PRO A 166 12.13 -7.01 22.86
CA PRO A 166 12.87 -5.94 23.52
C PRO A 166 13.14 -4.74 22.59
N THR A 167 13.09 -3.52 23.12
CA THR A 167 13.41 -2.29 22.35
C THR A 167 14.87 -2.17 21.91
N THR A 168 15.78 -2.92 22.56
CA THR A 168 17.20 -2.94 22.20
C THR A 168 17.48 -4.08 21.20
N PRO A 169 17.97 -3.79 19.98
CA PRO A 169 18.28 -4.82 19.00
C PRO A 169 19.46 -5.72 19.41
N GLY A 170 19.46 -6.98 19.00
CA GLY A 170 20.67 -7.82 19.02
C GLY A 170 20.47 -9.27 19.45
N SER A 171 19.49 -9.57 20.29
CA SER A 171 19.23 -10.94 20.76
C SER A 171 18.34 -11.72 19.80
N VAL A 172 17.48 -11.04 19.04
CA VAL A 172 16.43 -11.65 18.22
C VAL A 172 16.29 -10.97 16.85
N THR A 173 15.68 -11.68 15.90
CA THR A 173 15.39 -11.15 14.56
C THR A 173 14.11 -11.73 13.96
N LEU A 174 13.49 -10.97 13.05
CA LEU A 174 12.46 -11.46 12.14
C LEU A 174 13.09 -12.12 10.90
N ASP A 175 12.59 -13.29 10.49
CA ASP A 175 12.78 -13.99 9.19
C ASP A 175 14.18 -13.98 8.55
N SER A 176 15.20 -13.85 9.40
CA SER A 176 16.60 -13.78 9.01
C SER A 176 17.37 -14.85 9.77
N LEU A 177 18.41 -15.39 9.12
CA LEU A 177 19.28 -16.39 9.74
C LEU A 177 20.28 -15.74 10.71
N HIS A 178 20.86 -14.59 10.35
CA HIS A 178 21.98 -14.01 11.11
C HIS A 178 22.00 -12.48 11.16
N THR A 179 21.19 -11.80 10.34
CA THR A 179 21.12 -10.33 10.31
C THR A 179 20.00 -9.89 11.24
N VAL A 180 20.26 -8.91 12.11
CA VAL A 180 19.24 -8.34 12.99
C VAL A 180 18.25 -7.51 12.17
N ILE A 181 17.00 -7.96 12.12
CA ILE A 181 15.86 -7.29 11.50
C ILE A 181 14.79 -7.10 12.57
N MET A 182 14.58 -5.85 12.98
CA MET A 182 13.55 -5.48 13.97
C MET A 182 12.21 -5.11 13.33
N THR A 183 12.20 -4.88 12.02
CA THR A 183 11.00 -4.54 11.26
C THR A 183 11.10 -5.20 9.89
N ASP A 184 10.05 -5.92 9.52
CA ASP A 184 9.93 -6.57 8.22
C ASP A 184 8.58 -6.23 7.58
N THR A 185 8.55 -6.13 6.25
CA THR A 185 7.31 -5.91 5.49
C THR A 185 7.06 -7.12 4.62
N VAL A 186 6.04 -7.88 4.98
CA VAL A 186 5.67 -9.12 4.29
C VAL A 186 4.45 -8.87 3.43
N THR A 187 4.45 -9.40 2.21
CA THR A 187 3.29 -9.35 1.32
C THR A 187 2.37 -10.54 1.58
N THR A 188 1.07 -10.29 1.70
CA THR A 188 0.06 -11.34 1.90
C THR A 188 0.01 -12.30 0.71
N ALA A 189 -0.10 -13.59 1.00
CA ALA A 189 -0.26 -14.65 0.01
C ALA A 189 -1.69 -14.69 -0.56
N ALA A 190 -1.97 -15.63 -1.48
CA ALA A 190 -3.29 -15.84 -2.08
C ALA A 190 -4.43 -16.01 -1.04
N SER A 191 -4.11 -16.49 0.15
CA SER A 191 -5.06 -16.65 1.26
C SER A 191 -5.21 -15.40 2.14
N GLY A 192 -4.70 -14.23 1.73
CA GLY A 192 -4.68 -13.02 2.56
C GLY A 192 -3.75 -13.09 3.77
N ILE A 193 -2.99 -14.18 3.92
CA ILE A 193 -2.12 -14.40 5.09
C ILE A 193 -0.74 -13.82 4.83
N ALA A 194 -0.26 -13.04 5.79
CA ALA A 194 1.15 -12.71 5.95
C ALA A 194 1.65 -13.37 7.25
N PHE A 195 2.94 -13.73 7.30
CA PHE A 195 3.53 -14.27 8.51
C PHE A 195 5.01 -13.95 8.59
N VAL A 196 5.51 -13.93 9.82
CA VAL A 196 6.95 -13.93 10.14
C VAL A 196 7.26 -14.96 11.22
N LYS A 197 8.53 -15.27 11.42
CA LYS A 197 9.05 -16.01 12.56
C LYS A 197 10.09 -15.17 13.31
N VAL A 198 10.14 -15.35 14.62
CA VAL A 198 11.20 -14.80 15.47
C VAL A 198 12.27 -15.86 15.64
N ARG A 199 13.52 -15.49 15.38
CA ARG A 199 14.70 -16.33 15.67
C ARG A 199 15.51 -15.69 16.78
N LEU A 200 15.96 -16.53 17.73
CA LEU A 200 16.94 -16.15 18.73
C LEU A 200 18.34 -16.24 18.11
N LEU A 201 19.09 -15.14 18.11
CA LEU A 201 20.43 -15.06 17.50
C LEU A 201 21.54 -15.31 18.51
N SER A 202 21.48 -14.65 19.67
CA SER A 202 22.54 -14.72 20.67
C SER A 202 22.09 -14.23 22.05
N PRO A 203 22.80 -14.60 23.13
CA PRO A 203 22.58 -14.04 24.46
C PRO A 203 22.80 -12.51 24.52
N PRO A 204 22.14 -11.79 25.44
CA PRO A 204 21.25 -12.29 26.49
C PRO A 204 19.88 -12.72 25.94
N ILE A 205 19.40 -13.87 26.40
CA ILE A 205 18.11 -14.42 25.99
C ILE A 205 17.00 -13.63 26.69
N PRO A 206 16.05 -13.01 25.96
CA PRO A 206 14.91 -12.36 26.58
C PRO A 206 13.88 -13.40 27.05
N ASP A 207 13.18 -13.13 28.15
CA ASP A 207 12.08 -14.00 28.62
C ASP A 207 10.93 -14.05 27.59
N SER A 208 10.72 -12.94 26.88
CA SER A 208 9.77 -12.87 25.79
C SER A 208 10.11 -11.80 24.75
N VAL A 209 9.53 -11.96 23.57
CA VAL A 209 9.55 -11.00 22.48
C VAL A 209 8.12 -10.63 22.14
N VAL A 210 7.84 -9.34 22.02
CA VAL A 210 6.55 -8.84 21.56
C VAL A 210 6.71 -8.37 20.12
N VAL A 211 5.88 -8.91 19.24
CA VAL A 211 5.83 -8.55 17.82
C VAL A 211 4.47 -7.96 17.51
N GLN A 212 4.44 -6.81 16.85
CA GLN A 212 3.22 -6.19 16.37
C GLN A 212 3.14 -6.27 14.85
N ALA A 213 1.98 -6.63 14.33
CA ALA A 213 1.66 -6.62 12.91
C ALA A 213 0.65 -5.51 12.61
N VAL A 214 0.95 -4.67 11.62
CA VAL A 214 0.11 -3.53 11.21
C VAL A 214 -0.09 -3.58 9.71
N ALA A 215 -1.34 -3.42 9.28
CA ALA A 215 -1.70 -3.20 7.90
C ALA A 215 -2.20 -1.77 7.69
N ARG A 216 -2.00 -1.23 6.48
CA ARG A 216 -2.49 0.09 6.07
C ARG A 216 -3.24 0.01 4.76
N ARG A 217 -4.26 0.84 4.63
CA ARG A 217 -4.97 1.10 3.37
C ARG A 217 -4.04 1.80 2.39
N ALA A 218 -4.33 1.75 1.09
CA ALA A 218 -3.51 2.40 0.06
C ALA A 218 -3.33 3.91 0.29
N VAL A 219 -4.35 4.59 0.82
CA VAL A 219 -4.33 6.01 1.20
C VAL A 219 -3.57 6.31 2.50
N GLY A 220 -3.09 5.29 3.21
CA GLY A 220 -2.19 5.40 4.36
C GLY A 220 -2.84 5.21 5.72
N ASP A 221 -4.17 5.14 5.79
CA ASP A 221 -4.93 4.87 7.02
C ASP A 221 -4.63 3.48 7.57
N THR A 222 -4.69 3.34 8.90
CA THR A 222 -4.52 2.05 9.56
C THR A 222 -5.75 1.18 9.35
N VAL A 223 -5.55 -0.08 8.94
CA VAL A 223 -6.65 -1.05 8.80
C VAL A 223 -7.19 -1.39 10.19
N PRO A 224 -8.52 -1.37 10.41
CA PRO A 224 -9.12 -1.83 11.66
C PRO A 224 -8.61 -3.23 12.10
N GLY A 225 -8.40 -3.41 13.40
CA GLY A 225 -7.76 -4.60 13.97
C GLY A 225 -6.24 -4.51 14.09
N SER A 226 -5.59 -3.51 13.48
CA SER A 226 -4.17 -3.23 13.72
C SER A 226 -3.94 -2.41 15.00
N PRO A 227 -2.86 -2.66 15.78
CA PRO A 227 -1.92 -3.75 15.61
C PRO A 227 -2.46 -5.08 16.15
N VAL A 228 -2.15 -6.17 15.46
CA VAL A 228 -2.23 -7.53 16.04
C VAL A 228 -0.95 -7.78 16.82
N THR A 229 -1.06 -8.18 18.09
CA THR A 229 0.10 -8.38 18.98
C THR A 229 0.35 -9.85 19.22
N PHE A 230 1.59 -10.29 19.00
CA PHE A 230 2.09 -11.63 19.28
C PHE A 230 3.12 -11.60 20.42
N VAL A 231 3.17 -12.66 21.21
CA VAL A 231 4.17 -12.85 22.28
C VAL A 231 4.86 -14.18 22.08
N VAL A 232 6.18 -14.16 21.86
CA VAL A 232 7.01 -15.36 21.80
C VAL A 232 7.75 -15.48 23.12
N ARG A 233 7.56 -16.56 23.86
CA ARG A 233 8.25 -16.84 25.13
C ARG A 233 9.36 -17.84 24.91
N PHE A 234 10.51 -17.57 25.52
CA PHE A 234 11.64 -18.49 25.49
C PHE A 234 11.75 -19.19 26.84
N GLU A 235 11.60 -20.52 26.83
CA GLU A 235 11.59 -21.33 28.04
C GLU A 235 12.68 -22.42 27.97
N PRO A 236 13.27 -22.82 29.12
CA PRO A 236 14.29 -23.87 29.18
C PRO A 236 13.87 -25.23 28.61
#